data_AF-A0A9J5ZS30-F1
#
_entry.id   AF-A0A9J5ZS30-F1
#
_cell.length_a   1.000
_cell.length_b   1.000
_cell.length_c   1.000
_cell.angle_alpha   90.00
_cell.angle_beta   90.00
_cell.angle_gamma   90.00
#
_symmetry.space_group_name_H-M   'P 1'
#
loop_
_entity.id
_entity.type
_entity.pdbx_description
1 polymer ?
#
loop_
_entity_poly.entity_id
_entity_poly.type
_entity_poly.pdbx_seq_one_letter_code
_entity_poly.pdbx_strand_id
1 'polypeptide(L)'
;MQENIDELQAKEYPFSDSDVPAIFNELLTNKVIALPESKRLEESNKVDDPMYCKFHRIIIHHTTKCFILKEKIMILVREGKIIMDDGETAATNHASAKLNH
;
A
#
# COMPACT_ATOMS: atom_id res chain seq x y z
N MET A 1 14.02 -14.46 -3.54
CA MET A 1 13.01 -14.55 -4.61
C MET A 1 13.04 -13.21 -5.31
N GLN A 2 13.60 -13.14 -6.51
CA GLN A 2 13.57 -11.90 -7.29
C GLN A 2 12.19 -11.87 -7.95
N GLU A 3 11.24 -11.13 -7.39
CA GLU A 3 9.93 -10.94 -8.02
C GLU A 3 10.12 -10.20 -9.35
N ASN A 4 9.55 -10.74 -10.43
CA ASN A 4 9.68 -10.16 -11.76
C ASN A 4 8.72 -8.96 -11.90
N ILE A 5 9.15 -7.87 -12.55
CA ILE A 5 8.31 -6.66 -12.71
C ILE A 5 7.00 -7.01 -13.43
N ASP A 6 7.04 -7.93 -14.39
CA ASP A 6 5.86 -8.38 -15.14
C ASP A 6 4.82 -9.05 -14.25
N GLU A 7 5.25 -9.82 -13.25
CA GLU A 7 4.35 -10.49 -12.30
C GLU A 7 3.67 -9.45 -11.39
N LEU A 8 4.41 -8.43 -10.95
CA LEU A 8 3.87 -7.34 -10.14
C LEU A 8 2.90 -6.44 -10.90
N GLN A 9 3.05 -6.33 -12.22
CA GLN A 9 2.15 -5.58 -13.10
C GLN A 9 0.85 -6.32 -13.39
N ALA A 10 0.91 -7.66 -13.51
CA ALA A 10 -0.27 -8.50 -13.71
C ALA A 10 -1.05 -8.79 -12.42
N LYS A 11 -0.47 -8.50 -11.25
CA LYS A 11 -1.07 -8.76 -9.96
C LYS A 11 -2.31 -7.90 -9.73
N GLU A 12 -3.42 -8.57 -9.39
CA GLU A 12 -4.63 -7.91 -8.92
C GLU A 12 -4.52 -7.63 -7.43
N TYR A 13 -5.00 -6.46 -7.02
CA TYR A 13 -5.00 -5.99 -5.64
C TYR A 13 -6.46 -5.81 -5.18
N PRO A 14 -6.76 -6.06 -3.89
CA PRO A 14 -8.11 -5.92 -3.34
C PRO A 14 -8.53 -4.44 -3.13
N PHE A 15 -7.96 -3.53 -3.91
CA PHE A 15 -8.22 -2.10 -3.88
C PHE A 15 -8.02 -1.49 -5.27
N SER A 16 -8.73 -0.42 -5.56
CA SER A 16 -8.64 0.23 -6.87
C SER A 16 -7.37 1.06 -6.97
N ASP A 17 -6.87 1.23 -8.20
CA ASP A 17 -5.76 2.15 -8.49
C ASP A 17 -6.04 3.57 -7.99
N SER A 18 -7.29 4.01 -8.07
CA SER A 18 -7.77 5.31 -7.58
C SER A 18 -7.65 5.48 -6.07
N ASP A 19 -7.70 4.38 -5.31
CA ASP A 19 -7.65 4.39 -3.85
C ASP A 19 -6.21 4.43 -3.33
N VAL A 20 -5.25 4.02 -4.15
CA VAL A 20 -3.82 3.95 -3.79
C VAL A 20 -3.28 5.26 -3.19
N PRO A 21 -3.54 6.46 -3.77
CA PRO A 21 -3.08 7.71 -3.17
C PRO A 21 -3.73 8.01 -1.82
N ALA A 22 -5.00 7.64 -1.62
CA ALA A 22 -5.70 7.86 -0.37
C ALA A 22 -5.16 6.96 0.74
N ILE A 23 -5.06 5.65 0.47
CA ILE A 23 -4.45 4.66 1.37
C ILE A 23 -3.02 5.12 1.73
N PHE A 24 -2.24 5.51 0.73
CA PHE A 24 -0.87 5.96 0.96
C PHE A 24 -0.78 7.17 1.90
N ASN A 25 -1.63 8.18 1.72
CA ASN A 25 -1.65 9.36 2.58
C ASN A 25 -2.03 8.99 4.03
N GLU A 26 -2.96 8.05 4.22
CA GLU A 26 -3.34 7.56 5.54
C GLU A 26 -2.18 6.84 6.22
N LEU A 27 -1.46 5.97 5.49
CA LEU A 27 -0.28 5.27 6.02
C LEU A 27 0.83 6.25 6.46
N LEU A 28 1.02 7.34 5.72
CA LEU A 28 1.96 8.40 6.10
C LEU A 28 1.49 9.18 7.32
N THR A 29 0.19 9.54 7.37
CA THR A 29 -0.42 10.28 8.47
C THR A 29 -0.31 9.51 9.78
N ASN A 30 -0.58 8.20 9.72
CA ASN A 30 -0.49 7.28 10.84
C ASN A 30 0.95 6.78 11.10
N LYS A 31 1.93 7.26 10.33
CA LYS A 31 3.36 6.89 10.42
C LYS A 31 3.63 5.37 10.34
N VAL A 32 2.74 4.63 9.67
CA VAL A 32 2.88 3.19 9.42
C VAL A 32 4.02 2.93 8.43
N ILE A 33 4.22 3.87 7.49
CA ILE A 33 5.33 3.84 6.53
C ILE A 33 6.12 5.14 6.58
N ALA A 34 7.41 5.03 6.26
CA ALA A 34 8.26 6.17 5.96
C ALA A 34 8.50 6.24 4.44
N LEU A 35 8.61 7.47 3.95
CA LEU A 35 9.03 7.73 2.58
C LEU A 35 10.53 7.42 2.43
N PRO A 36 10.96 6.78 1.34
CA PRO A 36 12.37 6.68 1.01
C PRO A 36 12.98 8.07 0.80
N GLU A 37 14.29 8.19 1.05
CA GLU A 37 15.01 9.42 0.73
C GLU A 37 14.92 9.71 -0.77
N SER A 38 14.53 10.95 -1.11
CA SER A 38 14.50 11.40 -2.49
C SER A 38 15.93 11.54 -3.01
N LYS A 39 16.32 10.67 -3.94
CA LYS A 39 17.65 10.72 -4.57
C LYS A 39 17.81 11.88 -5.55
N ARG A 40 16.70 12.51 -5.97
CA ARG A 40 16.68 13.60 -6.96
C ARG A 40 15.89 14.80 -6.42
N LEU A 41 16.61 15.75 -5.84
CA LEU A 41 16.02 16.95 -5.23
C LEU A 41 15.28 17.83 -6.27
N GLU A 42 15.74 17.83 -7.52
CA GLU A 42 15.19 18.64 -8.63
C GLU A 42 13.75 18.26 -9.01
N GLU A 43 13.38 16.98 -8.86
CA GLU A 43 12.03 16.48 -9.17
C GLU A 43 11.07 16.65 -7.98
N SER A 44 11.60 16.98 -6.79
CA SER A 44 10.79 17.15 -5.57
C SER A 44 9.86 18.36 -5.62
N ASN A 45 10.13 19.33 -6.50
CA ASN A 45 9.32 20.53 -6.70
C ASN A 45 8.26 20.37 -7.79
N LYS A 46 8.21 19.23 -8.48
CA LYS A 46 7.30 18.96 -9.61
C LYS A 46 6.17 18.01 -9.19
N VAL A 47 5.57 18.30 -8.04
CA VAL A 47 4.48 17.49 -7.47
C VAL A 47 3.20 17.52 -8.31
N ASP A 48 3.06 18.53 -9.17
CA ASP A 48 1.93 18.72 -10.07
C ASP A 48 2.07 17.93 -11.39
N ASP A 49 3.22 17.26 -11.61
CA ASP A 49 3.43 16.46 -12.81
C ASP A 49 2.54 15.20 -12.77
N PRO A 50 1.78 14.89 -13.84
CA PRO A 50 0.91 13.71 -13.87
C PRO A 50 1.68 12.39 -13.76
N MET A 51 2.98 12.37 -14.04
CA MET A 51 3.87 11.22 -13.90
C MET A 51 4.66 11.24 -12.58
N TYR A 52 4.34 12.14 -11.66
CA TYR A 52 4.95 12.19 -10.34
C TYR A 52 4.44 11.04 -9.44
N CYS A 53 5.38 10.27 -8.91
CA CYS A 53 5.12 9.25 -7.91
C CYS A 53 5.41 9.81 -6.51
N LYS A 54 4.39 9.97 -5.67
CA LYS A 54 4.55 10.47 -4.29
C LYS A 54 5.36 9.54 -3.41
N PHE A 55 5.30 8.23 -3.65
CA PHE A 55 6.05 7.24 -2.87
C PHE A 55 7.56 7.34 -3.15
N HIS A 56 7.96 7.41 -4.43
CA HIS A 56 9.37 7.49 -4.82
C HIS A 56 9.91 8.92 -4.88
N ARG A 57 9.03 9.94 -4.88
CA ARG A 57 9.33 11.36 -5.03
C ARG A 57 10.11 11.70 -6.32
N ILE A 58 9.71 11.07 -7.43
CA ILE A 58 10.34 11.20 -8.75
C ILE A 58 9.29 11.19 -9.87
N ILE A 59 9.65 11.67 -11.05
CA ILE A 59 8.79 11.68 -12.25
C ILE A 59 9.12 10.46 -13.11
N ILE A 60 8.37 9.37 -12.92
CA ILE A 60 8.52 8.13 -13.71
C ILE A 60 7.16 7.51 -14.00
N HIS A 61 6.26 7.50 -13.02
CA HIS A 61 4.92 6.95 -13.13
C HIS A 61 3.99 7.64 -12.14
N HIS A 62 2.71 7.71 -12.46
CA HIS A 62 1.72 8.22 -11.52
C HIS A 62 1.60 7.31 -10.29
N THR A 63 1.36 7.92 -9.12
CA THR A 63 1.26 7.21 -7.83
C THR A 63 0.25 6.05 -7.86
N THR A 64 -0.86 6.19 -8.60
CA THR A 64 -1.90 5.14 -8.73
C THR A 64 -1.39 3.86 -9.41
N LYS A 65 -0.32 3.95 -10.22
CA LYS A 65 0.29 2.84 -10.96
C LYS A 65 1.57 2.31 -10.31
N CYS A 66 1.91 2.79 -9.10
CA CYS A 66 3.12 2.38 -8.40
C CYS A 66 3.00 0.97 -7.84
N PHE A 67 3.45 -0.04 -8.58
CA PHE A 67 3.38 -1.45 -8.16
C PHE A 67 4.14 -1.73 -6.86
N ILE A 68 5.28 -1.09 -6.63
CA ILE A 68 6.04 -1.21 -5.37
C ILE A 68 5.22 -0.72 -4.17
N LEU A 69 4.49 0.38 -4.33
CA LEU A 69 3.62 0.90 -3.28
C LEU A 69 2.46 -0.08 -3.02
N LYS A 70 1.81 -0.60 -4.08
CA LYS A 70 0.74 -1.58 -3.94
C LYS A 70 1.20 -2.85 -3.22
N GLU A 71 2.37 -3.36 -3.57
CA GLU A 71 2.95 -4.53 -2.90
C GLU A 71 3.25 -4.25 -1.43
N LYS A 72 3.78 -3.06 -1.13
CA LYS A 72 4.03 -2.65 0.26
C LYS A 72 2.76 -2.57 1.08
N ILE A 73 1.65 -2.07 0.51
CA ILE A 73 0.33 -2.10 1.16
C ILE A 73 -0.07 -3.55 1.46
N MET A 74 0.07 -4.47 0.49
CA MET A 74 -0.25 -5.89 0.71
C MET A 74 0.63 -6.59 1.74
N ILE A 75 1.90 -6.19 1.87
CA ILE A 75 2.77 -6.69 2.94
C ILE A 75 2.23 -6.23 4.29
N LEU A 76 1.84 -4.96 4.44
CA LEU A 76 1.30 -4.43 5.70
C LEU A 76 -0.02 -5.11 6.08
N VAL A 77 -0.88 -5.42 5.11
CA VAL A 77 -2.11 -6.22 5.34
C VAL A 77 -1.75 -7.61 5.86
N ARG A 78 -0.82 -8.31 5.18
CA ARG A 78 -0.37 -9.66 5.59
C ARG A 78 0.30 -9.67 6.97
N GLU A 79 0.97 -8.59 7.33
CA GLU A 79 1.57 -8.39 8.65
C GLU A 79 0.54 -7.97 9.72
N GLY A 80 -0.73 -7.73 9.35
CA GLY A 80 -1.77 -7.25 10.27
C GLY A 80 -1.55 -5.83 10.78
N LYS A 81 -0.65 -5.06 10.15
CA LYS A 81 -0.36 -3.65 10.52
C LYS A 81 -1.45 -2.71 10.03
N ILE A 82 -2.18 -3.09 8.99
CA ILE A 82 -3.37 -2.41 8.50
C ILE A 82 -4.45 -3.44 8.20
N ILE A 83 -5.69 -3.03 8.39
CA ILE A 83 -6.87 -3.82 8.03
C ILE A 83 -7.48 -3.13 6.82
N MET A 84 -7.68 -3.88 5.75
CA MET A 84 -8.47 -3.42 4.62
C MET A 84 -9.82 -4.09 4.73
N ASP A 85 -10.89 -3.31 4.69
CA ASP A 85 -12.25 -3.83 4.71
C ASP A 85 -12.50 -4.51 3.36
N ASP A 86 -12.20 -5.80 3.31
CA ASP A 86 -12.37 -6.66 2.15
C ASP A 86 -13.70 -7.42 2.22
N GLY A 87 -14.69 -6.91 2.96
CA GLY A 87 -16.06 -7.40 2.93
C GLY A 87 -16.31 -8.84 3.40
N GLU A 88 -15.33 -9.73 3.52
CA GLU A 88 -15.53 -11.10 4.04
C GLU A 88 -14.21 -11.87 4.28
N THR A 89 -13.67 -11.82 5.50
CA THR A 89 -13.18 -13.03 6.20
C THR A 89 -13.46 -12.93 7.71
N ALA A 90 -14.74 -12.97 8.07
CA ALA A 90 -15.15 -13.33 9.42
C ALA A 90 -14.86 -14.82 9.67
N ALA A 91 -13.63 -15.12 10.08
CA ALA A 91 -13.28 -16.40 10.69
C ALA A 91 -12.59 -16.19 12.05
N THR A 92 -13.09 -15.24 12.85
CA THR A 92 -12.88 -15.29 14.30
C THR A 92 -13.87 -16.27 14.90
N ASN A 93 -13.51 -17.56 14.87
CA ASN A 93 -14.11 -18.57 15.73
C ASN A 93 -13.77 -18.22 17.17
N HIS A 94 -14.59 -17.38 17.80
CA HIS A 94 -14.53 -17.13 19.23
C HIS A 94 -15.04 -18.39 19.93
N ALA A 95 -14.12 -19.30 20.27
CA ALA A 95 -14.38 -20.43 21.13
C ALA A 95 -14.68 -19.92 22.55
N SER A 96 -15.95 -19.58 22.81
CA SER A 96 -16.44 -19.36 24.16
C SER A 96 -16.62 -20.72 24.83
N ALA A 97 -15.56 -21.21 25.48
CA ALA A 97 -15.67 -22.30 26.44
C ALA A 97 -16.59 -21.83 27.59
N LYS A 98 -17.76 -22.46 27.71
CA LYS A 98 -18.59 -22.35 28.92
C LYS A 98 -17.86 -23.06 30.06
N LEU A 99 -17.40 -22.30 31.07
CA LEU A 99 -17.12 -22.87 32.38
C LEU A 99 -18.44 -22.95 33.16
N ASN A 100 -18.82 -24.17 33.47
CA ASN A 100 -19.82 -24.55 34.46
C ASN A 100 -19.28 -24.30 35.87
N HIS A 101 -20.08 -23.65 36.72
CA HIS A 101 -20.05 -23.83 38.17
C HIS A 101 -21.48 -24.14 38.61
#